data_AF-A0A3A6MZI6-F1
#
_entry.id   AF-A0A3A6MZI6-F1
#
_cell.length_a   1.000
_cell.length_b   1.000
_cell.length_c   1.000
_cell.angle_alpha   90.00
_cell.angle_beta   90.00
_cell.angle_gamma   90.00
#
_symmetry.space_group_name_H-M   'P 1'
#
loop_
_entity.id
_entity.type
_entity.pdbx_description
1 polymer ?
#
loop_
_entity_poly.entity_id
_entity_poly.type
_entity_poly.pdbx_seq_one_letter_code
_entity_poly.pdbx_strand_id
1 'polypeptide(L)'
;MAEAFAVDLVLLRACLRWAAARAPALRDPAVDREDLEQEARIALWQACRTHDPSRSSLKTWCWRHVKFAATAFVVVQCRKGRALQLSLDAPVDEKGTLGEVIARPGKAEEDRLADADFVRWLLRELDLTPLEALALRVYVLGGTYRELEEATGIPWKSLDNAWQRVRKKALKLMEEKEIV
;
A
#
# COMPACT_ATOMS: atom_id res chain seq x y z
N MET A 1 -28.78 5.49 36.76
CA MET A 1 -27.90 5.82 35.62
C MET A 1 -28.74 5.96 34.36
N ALA A 2 -29.38 7.10 34.12
CA ALA A 2 -30.17 7.34 32.91
C ALA A 2 -30.46 8.84 32.71
N GLU A 3 -29.44 9.69 32.80
CA GLU A 3 -29.58 11.11 32.45
C GLU A 3 -28.66 11.48 31.29
N ALA A 4 -29.20 12.24 30.33
CA ALA A 4 -28.54 12.96 29.23
C ALA A 4 -28.35 12.25 27.86
N PHE A 5 -29.45 11.81 27.24
CA PHE A 5 -29.59 11.86 25.77
C PHE A 5 -30.18 13.22 25.35
N ALA A 6 -29.48 14.33 25.58
CA ALA A 6 -30.03 15.67 25.35
C ALA A 6 -29.55 16.31 24.04
N VAL A 7 -29.51 15.55 22.94
CA VAL A 7 -29.57 16.17 21.60
C VAL A 7 -31.02 16.09 21.18
N ASP A 8 -31.70 17.23 21.18
CA ASP A 8 -33.06 17.25 20.65
C ASP A 8 -33.06 16.87 19.16
N LEU A 9 -34.18 16.32 18.68
CA LEU A 9 -34.31 15.87 17.30
C LEU A 9 -34.10 17.00 16.29
N VAL A 10 -34.31 18.26 16.68
CA VAL A 10 -34.13 19.43 15.83
C VAL A 10 -32.65 19.68 15.57
N LEU A 11 -31.83 19.67 16.62
CA LEU A 11 -30.37 19.81 16.56
C LEU A 11 -29.74 18.65 15.80
N LEU A 12 -30.16 17.41 16.10
CA LEU A 12 -29.71 16.23 15.35
C LEU A 12 -29.98 16.42 13.85
N ARG A 13 -31.24 16.68 13.48
CA ARG A 13 -31.64 16.81 12.07
C ARG A 13 -30.94 17.99 11.38
N ALA A 14 -30.73 19.10 12.09
CA ALA A 14 -29.97 20.24 11.56
C ALA A 14 -28.50 19.87 11.29
N CYS A 15 -27.83 19.18 12.22
CA CYS A 15 -26.45 18.73 12.06
C CYS A 15 -26.30 17.75 10.89
N LEU A 16 -27.20 16.76 10.79
CA LEU A 16 -27.17 15.78 9.70
C LEU A 16 -27.38 16.44 8.35
N ARG A 17 -28.40 17.30 8.22
CA ARG A 17 -28.67 18.05 6.98
C ARG A 17 -27.50 18.93 6.59
N TRP A 18 -26.88 19.60 7.58
CA TRP A 18 -25.72 20.43 7.33
C TRP A 18 -24.54 19.58 6.84
N ALA A 19 -24.22 18.47 7.50
CA ALA A 19 -23.13 17.59 7.05
C ALA A 19 -23.39 17.02 5.66
N ALA A 20 -24.59 16.47 5.42
CA ALA A 20 -25.04 15.96 4.12
C ALA A 20 -24.94 16.98 2.99
N ALA A 21 -25.17 18.27 3.25
CA ALA A 21 -25.05 19.33 2.25
C ALA A 21 -23.62 19.53 1.73
N ARG A 22 -22.61 18.86 2.31
CA ARG A 22 -21.23 18.82 1.80
C ARG A 22 -20.94 17.69 0.83
N ALA A 23 -21.90 16.78 0.59
CA ALA A 23 -21.71 15.67 -0.35
C ALA A 23 -21.18 16.10 -1.73
N PRO A 24 -21.61 17.24 -2.33
CA PRO A 24 -21.06 17.69 -3.61
C PRO A 24 -19.56 18.03 -3.61
N ALA A 25 -18.94 18.21 -2.43
CA ALA A 25 -17.51 18.44 -2.30
C ALA A 25 -16.68 17.14 -2.28
N LEU A 26 -17.32 15.98 -2.16
CA LEU A 26 -16.67 14.68 -2.23
C LEU A 26 -16.26 14.40 -3.68
N ARG A 27 -15.08 13.78 -3.84
CA ARG A 27 -14.50 13.44 -5.15
C ARG A 27 -14.49 11.95 -5.43
N ASP A 28 -14.66 11.14 -4.40
CA ASP A 28 -14.67 9.69 -4.48
C ASP A 28 -16.11 9.22 -4.71
N PRO A 29 -16.43 8.58 -5.85
CA PRO A 29 -17.78 8.08 -6.11
C PRO A 29 -18.20 6.94 -5.15
N ALA A 30 -17.26 6.33 -4.44
CA ALA A 30 -17.54 5.32 -3.42
C ALA A 30 -17.93 5.93 -2.06
N VAL A 31 -17.87 7.26 -1.91
CA VAL A 31 -18.22 7.97 -0.68
C VAL A 31 -19.39 8.91 -0.97
N ASP A 32 -20.41 8.87 -0.13
CA ASP A 32 -21.67 9.54 -0.42
C ASP A 32 -22.17 10.45 0.71
N ARG A 33 -23.42 10.87 0.55
CA ARG A 33 -24.13 11.73 1.49
C ARG A 33 -24.34 11.04 2.84
N GLU A 34 -24.57 9.74 2.86
CA GLU A 34 -24.84 8.97 4.07
C GLU A 34 -23.61 8.85 4.94
N ASP A 35 -22.41 8.73 4.35
CA ASP A 35 -21.15 8.76 5.08
C ASP A 35 -20.98 10.04 5.89
N LEU A 36 -21.27 11.20 5.28
CA LEU A 36 -21.23 12.49 5.97
C LEU A 36 -22.26 12.59 7.10
N GLU A 37 -23.44 11.99 6.93
CA GLU A 37 -24.42 11.90 8.01
C GLU A 37 -23.93 11.00 9.14
N GLN A 38 -23.30 9.86 8.83
CA GLN A 38 -22.74 8.97 9.84
C GLN A 38 -21.63 9.66 10.64
N GLU A 39 -20.71 10.36 9.98
CA GLU A 39 -19.69 11.18 10.64
C GLU A 39 -20.30 12.23 11.58
N ALA A 40 -21.38 12.87 11.16
CA ALA A 40 -22.10 13.82 12.02
C ALA A 40 -22.78 13.14 13.21
N ARG A 41 -23.34 11.93 13.05
CA ARG A 41 -23.91 11.13 14.17
C ARG A 41 -22.83 10.76 15.19
N ILE A 42 -21.67 10.29 14.72
CA ILE A 42 -20.53 9.95 15.58
C ILE A 42 -20.03 11.19 16.32
N ALA A 43 -19.85 12.31 15.62
CA ALA A 43 -19.40 13.57 16.21
C ALA A 43 -20.38 14.10 17.27
N LEU A 44 -21.69 13.97 17.04
CA LEU A 44 -22.71 14.32 18.04
C LEU A 44 -22.61 13.45 19.28
N TRP A 45 -22.50 12.13 19.11
CA TRP A 45 -22.33 11.20 20.22
C TRP A 45 -21.08 11.52 21.06
N GLN A 46 -19.95 11.81 20.40
CA GLN A 46 -18.73 12.22 21.08
C GLN A 46 -18.87 13.57 21.78
N ALA A 47 -19.52 14.54 21.13
CA ALA A 47 -19.73 15.87 21.68
C ALA A 47 -20.56 15.83 22.98
N CYS A 48 -21.62 15.01 23.04
CA CYS A 48 -22.42 14.86 24.25
C CYS A 48 -21.63 14.31 25.42
N ARG A 49 -20.71 13.38 25.17
CA ARG A 49 -19.88 12.74 26.21
C ARG A 49 -18.75 13.64 26.72
N THR A 50 -18.39 14.66 25.96
CA THR A 50 -17.22 15.54 26.23
C THR A 50 -17.62 16.98 26.51
N HIS A 51 -18.92 17.28 26.54
CA HIS A 51 -19.43 18.62 26.75
C HIS A 51 -19.16 19.09 28.18
N ASP A 52 -18.56 20.27 28.30
CA ASP A 52 -18.39 20.99 29.55
C ASP A 52 -19.36 22.19 29.57
N PRO A 53 -20.44 22.15 30.39
CA PRO A 53 -21.43 23.22 30.48
C PRO A 53 -20.85 24.57 30.92
N SER A 54 -19.69 24.59 31.59
CA SER A 54 -19.06 25.84 32.03
C SER A 54 -18.44 26.65 30.90
N ARG A 55 -18.16 26.02 29.74
CA ARG A 55 -17.44 26.64 28.62
C ARG A 55 -18.34 27.13 27.50
N SER A 56 -19.44 26.42 27.23
CA SER A 56 -20.37 26.75 26.14
C SER A 56 -21.69 26.00 26.28
N SER A 57 -22.71 26.43 25.53
CA SER A 57 -23.94 25.64 25.41
C SER A 57 -23.70 24.34 24.63
N LEU A 58 -24.45 23.28 24.96
CA LEU A 58 -24.37 21.99 24.28
C LEU A 58 -24.57 22.13 22.77
N LYS A 59 -25.52 22.96 22.35
CA LYS A 59 -25.78 23.27 20.94
C LYS A 59 -24.53 23.79 20.22
N THR A 60 -23.86 24.78 20.82
CA THR A 60 -22.64 25.36 20.23
C THR A 60 -21.51 24.34 20.17
N TRP A 61 -21.35 23.53 21.21
CA TRP A 61 -20.33 22.48 21.27
C TRP A 61 -20.54 21.39 20.21
N CYS A 62 -21.76 20.85 20.14
CA CYS A 62 -22.17 19.87 19.13
C CYS A 62 -21.97 20.41 17.71
N TRP A 63 -22.38 21.65 17.45
CA TRP A 63 -22.23 22.26 16.13
C TRP A 63 -20.77 22.38 15.71
N ARG A 64 -19.90 22.80 16.63
CA ARG A 64 -18.46 22.89 16.40
C ARG A 64 -17.85 21.52 16.10
N HIS A 65 -18.21 20.49 16.88
CA HIS A 65 -17.72 19.13 16.70
C HIS A 65 -18.13 18.53 15.35
N VAL A 66 -19.41 18.64 14.98
CA VAL A 66 -19.91 18.18 13.68
C VAL A 66 -19.22 18.93 12.53
N LYS A 67 -19.05 20.25 12.66
CA LYS A 67 -18.34 21.04 11.66
C LYS A 67 -16.90 20.59 11.46
N PHE A 68 -16.20 20.31 12.56
CA PHE A 68 -14.83 19.81 12.50
C PHE A 68 -14.78 18.42 11.84
N ALA A 69 -15.58 17.45 12.32
CA ALA A 69 -15.59 16.09 11.81
C ALA A 69 -15.92 16.00 10.32
N ALA A 70 -17.01 16.64 9.89
CA ALA A 70 -17.42 16.63 8.47
C ALA A 70 -16.37 17.32 7.58
N THR A 71 -15.75 18.40 8.04
CA THR A 71 -14.69 19.08 7.26
C THR A 71 -13.43 18.23 7.16
N ALA A 72 -13.00 17.62 8.28
CA ALA A 72 -11.85 16.72 8.31
C ALA A 72 -12.06 15.51 7.39
N PHE A 73 -13.26 14.93 7.42
CA PHE A 73 -13.65 13.84 6.53
C PHE A 73 -13.52 14.25 5.06
N VAL A 74 -14.16 15.35 4.64
CA VAL A 74 -14.07 15.86 3.25
C VAL A 74 -12.62 16.12 2.84
N VAL A 75 -11.80 16.70 3.72
CA VAL A 75 -10.38 16.96 3.45
C VAL A 75 -9.62 15.65 3.23
N VAL A 76 -9.83 14.63 4.06
CA VAL A 76 -9.20 13.31 3.90
C VAL A 76 -9.63 12.67 2.58
N GLN A 77 -10.92 12.65 2.28
CA GLN A 77 -11.42 12.05 1.04
C GLN A 77 -10.92 12.81 -0.21
N CYS A 78 -10.84 14.13 -0.16
CA CYS A 78 -10.25 14.93 -1.24
C CYS A 78 -8.74 14.72 -1.38
N ARG A 79 -8.01 14.45 -0.29
CA ARG A 79 -6.55 14.22 -0.30
C ARG A 79 -6.15 12.85 -0.81
N LYS A 80 -7.03 11.85 -0.76
CA LYS A 80 -6.79 10.52 -1.34
C LYS A 80 -6.60 10.54 -2.87
N GLY A 81 -6.85 11.68 -3.53
CA GLY A 81 -6.66 11.91 -4.96
C GLY A 81 -5.20 12.04 -5.42
N ARG A 82 -4.43 10.94 -5.38
CA ARG A 82 -3.21 10.76 -6.20
C ARG A 82 -3.20 9.43 -6.95
N ALA A 83 -4.30 9.17 -7.64
CA ALA A 83 -4.38 8.56 -8.96
C ALA A 83 -5.88 8.50 -9.29
N LEU A 84 -6.27 8.90 -10.50
CA LEU A 84 -7.57 8.50 -11.03
C LEU A 84 -7.57 6.96 -11.05
N GLN A 85 -8.19 6.35 -10.06
CA GLN A 85 -8.48 4.92 -10.06
C GLN A 85 -9.64 4.75 -11.05
N LEU A 86 -9.31 4.66 -12.33
CA LEU A 86 -10.28 4.28 -13.34
C LEU A 86 -10.68 2.83 -13.07
N SER A 87 -11.99 2.55 -13.09
CA SER A 87 -12.45 1.18 -12.99
C SER A 87 -11.87 0.38 -14.16
N LEU A 88 -11.33 -0.81 -13.87
CA LEU A 88 -10.92 -1.74 -14.91
C LEU A 88 -12.13 -2.24 -15.71
N ASP A 89 -13.33 -2.19 -15.14
CA ASP A 89 -14.59 -2.51 -15.84
C ASP A 89 -15.12 -1.34 -16.68
N ALA A 90 -14.44 -0.18 -16.68
CA ALA A 90 -14.87 0.96 -17.49
C ALA A 90 -14.83 0.59 -18.98
N PRO A 91 -15.89 0.86 -19.76
CA PRO A 91 -15.92 0.50 -21.17
C PRO A 91 -14.87 1.31 -21.94
N VAL A 92 -14.09 0.61 -22.77
CA VAL A 92 -13.19 1.22 -23.76
C VAL A 92 -13.71 0.79 -25.11
N ASP A 93 -14.32 1.74 -25.83
CA ASP A 93 -14.93 1.56 -27.17
C ASP A 93 -15.83 0.31 -27.31
N GLU A 94 -16.04 -0.18 -28.54
CA GLU A 94 -16.85 -1.37 -28.83
C GLU A 94 -16.11 -2.70 -28.50
N LYS A 95 -14.86 -2.65 -28.05
CA LYS A 95 -13.94 -3.80 -28.02
C LYS A 95 -13.69 -4.38 -26.63
N GLY A 96 -14.17 -3.77 -25.54
CA GLY A 96 -14.03 -4.37 -24.22
C GLY A 96 -13.98 -3.39 -23.05
N THR A 97 -13.45 -3.86 -21.92
CA THR A 97 -13.24 -3.06 -20.71
C THR A 97 -11.80 -2.57 -20.60
N LEU A 98 -11.56 -1.54 -19.79
CA LEU A 98 -10.24 -0.96 -19.56
C LEU A 98 -9.22 -2.01 -19.07
N GLY A 99 -9.66 -2.98 -18.26
CA GLY A 99 -8.83 -4.08 -17.78
C GLY A 99 -8.40 -5.07 -18.86
N GLU A 100 -9.17 -5.18 -19.95
CA GLU A 100 -8.83 -6.01 -21.11
C GLU A 100 -7.84 -5.30 -22.03
N VAL A 101 -7.93 -3.97 -22.12
CA VAL A 101 -7.05 -3.14 -22.99
C VAL A 101 -5.73 -2.81 -22.30
N ILE A 102 -5.72 -2.63 -20.98
CA ILE A 102 -4.48 -2.39 -20.24
C ILE A 102 -3.60 -3.63 -20.32
N ALA A 103 -2.46 -3.50 -21.02
CA ALA A 103 -1.44 -4.52 -21.07
C ALA A 103 -1.05 -4.92 -19.65
N ARG A 104 -1.19 -6.22 -19.33
CA ARG A 104 -0.68 -6.78 -18.08
C ARG A 104 0.84 -6.51 -18.09
N PRO A 105 1.41 -5.82 -17.08
CA PRO A 105 2.85 -5.64 -17.00
C PRO A 105 3.48 -6.99 -16.65
N GLY A 106 3.67 -7.81 -17.67
CA GLY A 106 4.46 -9.02 -17.63
C GLY A 106 5.50 -8.89 -18.73
N LYS A 107 6.77 -9.07 -18.38
CA LYS A 107 7.82 -9.35 -19.37
C LYS A 107 7.29 -10.42 -20.35
N ALA A 108 7.55 -10.25 -21.64
CA ALA A 108 7.15 -11.23 -22.65
C ALA A 108 7.76 -12.60 -22.27
N GLU A 109 7.12 -13.69 -22.66
CA GLU A 109 7.65 -15.03 -22.38
C GLU A 109 9.05 -15.22 -22.99
N GLU A 110 9.32 -14.55 -24.11
CA GLU A 110 10.63 -14.45 -24.76
C GLU A 110 11.68 -13.78 -23.87
N ASP A 111 11.32 -12.68 -23.19
CA ASP A 111 12.22 -12.00 -22.24
C ASP A 111 12.54 -12.89 -21.03
N ARG A 112 11.56 -13.69 -20.57
CA ARG A 112 11.77 -14.63 -19.45
C ARG A 112 12.66 -15.79 -19.86
N LEU A 113 12.50 -16.30 -21.08
CA LEU A 113 13.33 -17.36 -21.63
C LEU A 113 14.77 -16.86 -21.83
N ALA A 114 14.94 -15.63 -22.34
CA ALA A 114 16.23 -14.98 -22.46
C ALA A 114 16.92 -14.78 -21.09
N ASP A 115 16.18 -14.36 -20.05
CA ASP A 115 16.69 -14.25 -18.68
C ASP A 115 17.16 -15.63 -18.14
N ALA A 116 16.40 -16.70 -18.40
CA ALA A 116 16.74 -18.05 -17.96
C ALA A 116 17.97 -18.62 -18.68
N ASP A 117 18.08 -18.40 -20.00
CA ASP A 117 19.23 -18.83 -20.79
C ASP A 117 20.49 -18.03 -20.43
N PHE A 118 20.35 -16.74 -20.16
CA PHE A 118 21.44 -15.90 -19.64
C PHE A 118 21.95 -16.41 -18.29
N VAL A 119 21.06 -16.73 -17.34
CA VAL A 119 21.45 -17.30 -16.04
C VAL A 119 22.13 -18.65 -16.21
N ARG A 120 21.63 -19.52 -17.09
CA ARG A 120 22.25 -20.83 -17.37
C ARG A 120 23.63 -20.70 -17.99
N TRP A 121 23.79 -19.77 -18.93
CA TRP A 121 25.08 -19.45 -19.53
C TRP A 121 26.07 -18.94 -18.48
N LEU A 122 25.65 -17.97 -17.66
CA LEU A 122 26.48 -17.40 -16.60
C LEU A 122 26.96 -18.47 -15.61
N LEU A 123 26.08 -19.40 -15.21
CA LEU A 123 26.43 -20.52 -14.33
C LEU A 123 27.41 -21.52 -14.95
N ARG A 124 27.43 -21.66 -16.28
CA ARG A 124 28.36 -22.57 -16.99
C ARG A 124 29.74 -21.95 -17.15
N GLU A 125 29.80 -20.66 -17.45
CA GLU A 125 31.05 -19.95 -17.72
C GLU A 125 31.77 -19.53 -16.44
N LEU A 126 31.07 -19.42 -15.32
CA LEU A 126 31.69 -19.17 -14.03
C LEU A 126 32.49 -20.37 -13.55
N ASP A 127 33.81 -20.26 -13.59
CA ASP A 127 34.71 -21.21 -12.95
C ASP A 127 34.66 -21.03 -11.41
N LEU A 128 33.80 -21.79 -10.74
CA LEU A 128 33.57 -21.72 -9.30
C LEU A 128 34.21 -22.90 -8.56
N THR A 129 34.88 -22.59 -7.46
CA THR A 129 35.28 -23.60 -6.48
C THR A 129 34.04 -24.18 -5.78
N PRO A 130 34.13 -25.37 -5.15
CA PRO A 130 33.00 -25.97 -4.45
C PRO A 130 32.36 -25.06 -3.39
N LEU A 131 33.18 -24.26 -2.68
CA LEU A 131 32.71 -23.32 -1.67
C LEU A 131 31.98 -22.12 -2.29
N GLU A 132 32.44 -21.65 -3.45
CA GLU A 132 31.79 -20.58 -4.21
C GLU A 132 30.46 -21.01 -4.81
N ALA A 133 30.38 -22.24 -5.35
CA ALA A 133 29.14 -22.83 -5.83
C ALA A 133 28.11 -22.98 -4.69
N LEU A 134 28.57 -23.38 -3.50
CA LEU A 134 27.71 -23.45 -2.31
C LEU A 134 27.19 -22.07 -1.89
N ALA A 135 28.06 -21.06 -1.84
CA ALA A 135 27.65 -19.68 -1.51
C ALA A 135 26.63 -19.11 -2.52
N LEU A 136 26.84 -19.35 -3.82
CA LEU A 136 25.90 -18.94 -4.87
C LEU A 136 24.54 -19.64 -4.72
N ARG A 137 24.50 -20.92 -4.37
CA ARG A 137 23.24 -21.65 -4.13
C ARG A 137 22.46 -21.07 -2.97
N VAL A 138 23.11 -20.72 -1.86
CA VAL A 138 22.45 -20.09 -0.72
C VAL A 138 21.77 -18.78 -1.13
N TYR A 139 22.49 -17.96 -1.91
CA TYR A 139 21.96 -16.69 -2.40
C TYR A 139 20.75 -16.89 -3.33
N VAL A 140 20.83 -17.82 -4.29
CA VAL A 140 19.75 -18.07 -5.26
C VAL A 140 18.51 -18.68 -4.61
N LEU A 141 18.69 -19.54 -3.61
CA LEU A 141 17.59 -20.22 -2.90
C LEU A 141 17.03 -19.43 -1.70
N GLY A 142 17.64 -18.28 -1.38
CA GLY A 142 17.17 -17.40 -0.30
C GLY A 142 17.46 -17.91 1.12
N GLY A 143 18.45 -18.78 1.30
CA GLY A 143 18.87 -19.26 2.63
C GLY A 143 19.78 -18.29 3.36
N THR A 144 19.99 -18.49 4.67
CA THR A 144 20.96 -17.69 5.44
C THR A 144 22.30 -18.41 5.63
N TYR A 145 23.40 -17.66 5.68
CA TYR A 145 24.73 -18.23 5.93
C TYR A 145 24.88 -18.87 7.31
N ARG A 146 24.08 -18.44 8.29
CA ARG A 146 24.09 -19.01 9.65
C ARG A 146 23.45 -20.39 9.69
N GLU A 147 22.29 -20.56 9.04
CA GLU A 147 21.65 -21.88 8.92
C GLU A 147 22.57 -22.88 8.20
N LEU A 148 23.32 -22.42 7.19
CA LEU A 148 24.27 -23.29 6.49
C LEU A 148 25.50 -23.62 7.34
N GLU A 149 26.00 -22.67 8.15
CA GLU A 149 27.09 -22.91 9.09
C GLU A 149 26.70 -23.96 10.14
N GLU A 150 25.48 -23.90 10.67
CA GLU A 150 24.93 -24.91 11.59
C GLU A 150 24.80 -26.28 10.93
N ALA A 151 24.37 -26.33 9.66
CA ALA A 151 24.16 -27.58 8.94
C ALA A 151 25.46 -28.25 8.42
N THR A 152 26.49 -27.46 8.09
CA THR A 152 27.70 -27.96 7.39
C THR A 152 28.99 -27.81 8.19
N GLY A 153 28.98 -27.01 9.26
CA GLY A 153 30.17 -26.64 10.03
C GLY A 153 31.10 -25.66 9.31
N ILE A 154 30.73 -25.16 8.12
CA ILE A 154 31.51 -24.17 7.39
C ILE A 154 31.23 -22.78 7.95
N PRO A 155 32.26 -22.02 8.39
CA PRO A 155 32.02 -20.72 8.98
C PRO A 155 31.30 -19.74 8.05
N TRP A 156 30.31 -18.99 8.56
CA TRP A 156 29.53 -18.05 7.75
C TRP A 156 30.41 -17.02 7.03
N LYS A 157 31.51 -16.62 7.66
CA LYS A 157 32.48 -15.65 7.11
C LYS A 157 33.24 -16.21 5.91
N SER A 158 33.49 -17.52 5.89
CA SER A 158 34.09 -18.20 4.74
C SER A 158 33.13 -18.25 3.55
N LEU A 159 31.83 -18.44 3.81
CA LEU A 159 30.77 -18.38 2.80
C LEU A 159 30.59 -16.97 2.24
N ASP A 160 30.61 -15.93 3.08
CA ASP A 160 30.56 -14.54 2.63
C ASP A 160 31.76 -14.18 1.74
N ASN A 161 32.97 -14.56 2.16
CA ASN A 161 34.17 -14.37 1.34
C ASN A 161 34.07 -15.10 -0.01
N ALA A 162 33.49 -16.29 -0.04
CA ALA A 162 33.25 -17.03 -1.27
C ALA A 162 32.23 -16.32 -2.17
N TRP A 163 31.14 -15.81 -1.59
CA TRP A 163 30.15 -15.01 -2.31
C TRP A 163 30.75 -13.75 -2.93
N GLN A 164 31.62 -13.05 -2.20
CA GLN A 164 32.33 -11.89 -2.74
C GLN A 164 33.22 -12.25 -3.95
N ARG A 165 33.88 -13.42 -3.93
CA ARG A 165 34.65 -13.91 -5.09
C ARG A 165 33.75 -14.28 -6.27
N VAL A 166 32.59 -14.90 -6.03
CA VAL A 166 31.59 -15.19 -7.07
C VAL A 166 31.17 -13.88 -7.77
N ARG A 167 30.84 -12.83 -7.01
CA ARG A 167 30.45 -11.52 -7.57
C ARG A 167 31.56 -10.92 -8.43
N LYS A 168 32.82 -10.99 -7.99
CA LYS A 168 33.96 -10.50 -8.77
C LYS A 168 34.16 -11.29 -10.07
N LYS A 169 34.03 -12.62 -10.03
CA LYS A 169 34.12 -13.47 -11.22
C LYS A 169 32.99 -13.17 -12.21
N ALA A 170 31.76 -13.02 -11.72
CA ALA A 170 30.60 -12.65 -12.54
C ALA A 170 30.81 -11.30 -13.23
N LEU A 171 31.23 -10.27 -12.49
CA LEU A 171 31.46 -8.95 -13.06
C LEU A 171 32.56 -8.97 -14.14
N LYS A 172 33.70 -9.62 -13.85
CA LYS A 172 34.81 -9.75 -14.80
C LYS A 172 34.39 -10.49 -16.09
N LEU A 173 33.63 -11.57 -15.95
CA LEU A 173 33.11 -12.32 -17.09
C LEU A 173 32.13 -11.48 -17.93
N MET A 174 31.28 -10.68 -17.28
CA MET A 174 30.36 -9.78 -17.98
C MET A 174 31.11 -8.66 -18.73
N GLU A 175 32.18 -8.10 -18.14
CA GLU A 175 33.06 -7.13 -18.79
C GLU A 175 33.80 -7.74 -19.99
N GLU A 176 34.35 -8.96 -19.85
CA GLU A 176 35.06 -9.66 -20.93
C GLU A 176 34.16 -10.02 -22.13
N LYS A 177 32.85 -10.11 -21.90
CA LYS A 177 31.85 -10.47 -22.92
C LYS A 177 31.07 -9.26 -23.42
N GLU A 178 31.44 -8.04 -23.01
CA GLU A 178 30.79 -6.77 -23.40
C GLU A 178 29.27 -6.76 -23.11
N ILE A 179 28.85 -7.43 -22.03
CA ILE A 179 27.44 -7.54 -21.61
C ILE A 179 27.04 -6.35 -20.71
N VAL A 180 28.03 -5.64 -20.15
CA VAL A 180 27.88 -4.48 -19.25
C VAL A 180 28.73 -3.32 -19.73
#